data_AF-A0A672RVX2-F1
#
_entry.id   AF-A0A672RVX2-F1
#
_cell.length_a   1.000
_cell.length_b   1.000
_cell.length_c   1.000
_cell.angle_alpha   90.00
_cell.angle_beta   90.00
_cell.angle_gamma   90.00
#
_symmetry.space_group_name_H-M   'P 1'
#
loop_
_entity.id
_entity.type
_entity.pdbx_description
1 polymer ?
#
loop_
_entity_poly.entity_id
_entity_poly.type
_entity_poly.pdbx_seq_one_letter_code
_entity_poly.pdbx_strand_id
1 'polypeptide(L)' 'LSRVFQKDADQETEMRTEIQNMKMELSTVSMMDEFARYARLERKINKMTDQLKTLGKKCKHVQQDCR' A
#
# COMPACT_ATOMS: atom_id res chain seq x y z
N LEU A 1 -20.98 3.77 14.19
CA LEU A 1 -19.56 3.31 14.11
C LEU A 1 -19.22 2.65 12.77
N SER A 2 -20.18 2.12 12.01
CA SER A 2 -19.95 1.36 10.76
C SER A 2 -19.43 2.17 9.57
N ARG A 3 -19.72 3.48 9.48
CA ARG A 3 -19.28 4.33 8.35
C ARG A 3 -17.79 4.65 8.32
N VAL A 4 -17.08 4.52 9.44
CA VAL A 4 -15.64 4.80 9.51
C VAL A 4 -14.87 3.60 8.97
N PHE A 5 -15.18 2.39 9.45
CA PHE A 5 -14.58 1.14 8.97
C PHE A 5 -14.80 0.88 7.48
N GLN A 6 -15.94 1.31 6.93
CA GLN A 6 -16.24 1.12 5.51
C GLN A 6 -15.35 2.01 4.63
N LYS A 7 -15.10 3.26 5.05
CA LYS A 7 -14.15 4.16 4.37
C LYS A 7 -12.71 3.66 4.45
N ASP A 8 -12.33 3.08 5.59
CA ASP A 8 -11.00 2.47 5.76
C ASP A 8 -10.81 1.25 4.83
N ALA A 9 -11.86 0.44 4.63
CA ALA A 9 -11.83 -0.71 3.73
C ALA A 9 -11.75 -0.31 2.24
N ASP A 10 -12.47 0.74 1.84
CA ASP A 10 -12.41 1.27 0.48
C ASP A 10 -11.01 1.84 0.19
N GLN A 11 -10.44 2.61 1.13
CA GLN A 11 -9.08 3.11 1.02
C GLN A 11 -8.04 1.99 0.95
N GLU A 12 -8.16 0.95 1.79
CA GLU A 12 -7.25 -0.19 1.76
C GLU A 12 -7.26 -0.87 0.38
N THR A 13 -8.45 -1.05 -0.20
CA THR A 13 -8.64 -1.68 -1.51
C THR A 13 -8.06 -0.82 -2.64
N GLU A 14 -8.26 0.50 -2.58
CA GLU A 14 -7.67 1.45 -3.52
C GLU A 14 -6.14 1.42 -3.45
N MET A 15 -5.56 1.51 -2.26
CA MET A 15 -4.10 1.43 -2.07
C MET A 15 -3.53 0.10 -2.54
N ARG A 16 -4.22 -1.03 -2.32
CA ARG A 16 -3.81 -2.34 -2.85
C ARG A 16 -3.76 -2.33 -4.38
N THR A 17 -4.77 -1.75 -5.01
CA THR A 17 -4.86 -1.64 -6.48
C THR A 17 -3.73 -0.77 -7.02
N GLU A 18 -3.48 0.39 -6.40
CA GLU A 18 -2.42 1.29 -6.84
C GLU A 18 -1.02 0.67 -6.66
N ILE A 19 -0.77 -0.08 -5.57
CA ILE A 19 0.47 -0.86 -5.41
C ILE A 19 0.66 -1.88 -6.54
N GLN A 20 -0.39 -2.60 -6.92
CA GLN A 20 -0.32 -3.57 -8.02
C GLN A 20 -0.01 -2.89 -9.35
N ASN A 21 -0.68 -1.79 -9.65
CA ASN A 21 -0.45 -1.01 -10.87
C ASN A 21 1.00 -0.51 -10.94
N MET A 22 1.52 0.05 -9.84
CA MET A 22 2.92 0.51 -9.81
C MET A 22 3.93 -0.63 -9.89
N LYS A 23 3.63 -1.82 -9.35
CA LYS A 23 4.49 -3.01 -9.53
C LYS A 23 4.51 -3.47 -10.97
N MET A 24 3.36 -3.42 -11.65
CA MET A 24 3.28 -3.71 -13.07
C MET A 24 4.11 -2.70 -13.87
N GLU A 25 3.98 -1.40 -13.57
CA GLU A 25 4.81 -0.37 -14.18
C GLU A 25 6.31 -0.65 -13.93
N LEU A 26 6.71 -0.92 -12.68
CA LEU A 26 8.10 -1.22 -12.33
C LEU A 26 8.65 -2.40 -13.15
N SER A 27 7.85 -3.44 -13.42
CA SER A 27 8.27 -4.59 -14.24
C SER A 27 8.55 -4.25 -15.71
N THR A 28 7.99 -3.13 -16.20
CA THR A 28 8.25 -2.61 -17.56
C THR A 28 9.44 -1.66 -17.63
N VAL A 29 9.95 -1.19 -16.48
CA VAL A 29 11.07 -0.25 -16.41
C VAL A 29 12.38 -1.02 -16.34
N SER A 30 13.29 -0.75 -17.29
CA SER A 30 14.63 -1.34 -17.26
C SER A 30 15.39 -0.84 -16.04
N MET A 31 15.76 -1.77 -15.14
CA MET A 31 16.57 -1.45 -13.96
C MET A 31 17.93 -0.82 -14.34
N MET A 32 18.47 -1.20 -15.50
CA MET A 32 19.78 -0.74 -15.99
C MET A 32 19.67 0.62 -16.69
N ASP A 33 18.77 0.73 -17.66
CA ASP A 33 18.71 1.92 -18.53
C ASP A 33 17.92 3.06 -17.87
N GLU A 34 16.94 2.72 -17.05
CA GLU A 34 16.03 3.66 -16.40
C GLU A 34 16.15 3.61 -14.86
N PHE A 35 17.35 3.33 -14.34
CA PHE A 35 17.61 3.16 -12.90
C PHE A 35 16.99 4.26 -12.02
N ALA A 36 17.07 5.52 -12.44
CA ALA A 36 16.49 6.63 -11.69
C ALA A 36 14.96 6.54 -11.57
N ARG A 37 14.27 6.10 -12.63
CA ARG A 37 12.82 5.87 -12.65
C ARG A 37 12.48 4.63 -11.84
N TYR A 38 13.22 3.53 -12.01
CA TYR A 38 13.07 2.30 -11.25
C TYR A 38 13.16 2.58 -9.74
N ALA A 39 14.23 3.23 -9.28
CA ALA A 39 14.46 3.55 -7.87
C ALA A 39 13.39 4.49 -7.28
N ARG A 40 12.82 5.40 -8.08
CA ARG A 40 11.71 6.26 -7.64
C ARG A 40 10.42 5.45 -7.48
N LEU A 41 10.09 4.61 -8.45
CA LEU A 41 8.93 3.73 -8.38
C LEU A 41 9.03 2.74 -7.22
N GLU A 42 10.18 2.10 -7.04
CA GLU A 42 10.43 1.17 -5.94
C GLU A 42 10.26 1.84 -4.57
N ARG A 43 10.79 3.06 -4.39
CA ARG A 43 10.57 3.84 -3.15
C ARG A 43 9.10 4.20 -2.95
N LYS A 44 8.37 4.56 -4.00
CA LYS A 44 6.93 4.86 -3.91
C LYS A 44 6.13 3.62 -3.51
N ILE A 45 6.42 2.47 -4.12
CA ILE A 45 5.81 1.17 -3.78
C ILE A 45 6.07 0.81 -2.32
N ASN A 46 7.31 0.96 -1.85
CA ASN A 46 7.67 0.67 -0.46
C ASN A 46 6.92 1.57 0.53
N LYS A 47 6.82 2.88 0.25
CA LYS A 47 6.07 3.83 1.08
C LYS A 47 4.59 3.44 1.19
N MET A 48 3.93 3.15 0.07
CA MET A 48 2.51 2.79 0.08
C MET A 48 2.25 1.42 0.73
N THR A 49 3.17 0.48 0.55
CA THR A 49 3.10 -0.83 1.20
C THR A 49 3.26 -0.71 2.73
N ASP A 50 4.12 0.19 3.20
CA ASP A 50 4.29 0.46 4.63
C ASP A 50 3.02 1.09 5.25
N GLN A 51 2.40 2.04 4.54
CA GLN A 51 1.12 2.63 4.93
C GLN A 51 0.04 1.54 5.08
N LEU A 52 -0.04 0.61 4.14
CA LEU A 52 -0.98 -0.51 4.20
C LEU A 52 -0.72 -1.45 5.40
N LYS A 53 0.55 -1.76 5.68
CA LYS A 53 0.94 -2.57 6.85
C LYS A 53 0.53 -1.89 8.16
N THR A 54 0.68 -0.56 8.23
CA THR A 54 0.31 0.22 9.42
C THR A 54 -1.21 0.25 9.64
N LEU A 55 -2.00 0.34 8.57
CA LEU A 55 -3.47 0.24 8.64
C LEU A 55 -3.93 -1.15 9.09
N GLY A 56 -3.32 -2.20 8.54
CA GLY A 56 -3.57 -3.58 8.96
C GLY A 56 -3.23 -3.83 10.43
N LYS A 57 -2.17 -3.20 10.96
CA LYS A 57 -1.83 -3.27 12.40
C LYS A 57 -2.85 -2.54 13.29
N LYS A 58 -3.35 -1.37 12.87
CA LYS A 58 -4.38 -0.63 13.62
C LYS A 58 -5.69 -1.43 13.72
N CYS A 59 -6.10 -2.09 12.64
CA CYS A 59 -7.33 -2.89 12.63
C CYS A 59 -7.20 -4.18 13.48
N LYS A 60 -5.99 -4.75 13.60
CA LYS A 60 -5.71 -5.90 14.49
C LYS A 60 -5.63 -5.52 15.96
N HIS A 61 -5.15 -4.32 16.30
CA HIS A 61 -5.01 -3.88 17.69
C HIS A 61 -6.37 -3.53 18.33
N VAL A 62 -7.28 -2.91 17.56
CA VAL A 62 -8.65 -2.60 18.03
C VAL A 62 -9.44 -3.87 18.40
N GLN A 63 -9.06 -5.05 17.88
CA GLN A 63 -9.69 -6.33 18.22
C GLN A 63 -9.07 -7.04 19.44
N GLN A 64 -7.94 -6.56 19.95
CA GLN A 64 -7.24 -7.18 21.09
C GLN A 64 -7.55 -6.48 22.43
N ASP A 65 -7.93 -5.20 22.40
CA ASP A 65 -8.30 -4.41 23.60
C ASP A 65 -9.80 -4.49 23.96
N CYS A 66 -10.46 -5.61 23.64
CA CYS A 66 -11.83 -5.92 24.05
C CYS A 66 -11.92 -7.33 24.67
N ARG A 67 -10.92 -7.71 25.47
CA ARG A 67 -10.98 -8.91 26.31
C ARG A 67 -10.57 -8.62 27.75
#